data_AF-A0A0L9TLV9-F1
#
_entry.id   AF-A0A0L9TLV9-F1
#
_cell.length_a   1.000
_cell.length_b   1.000
_cell.length_c   1.000
_cell.angle_alpha   90.00
_cell.angle_beta   90.00
_cell.angle_gamma   90.00
#
_symmetry.space_group_name_H-M   'P 1'
#
loop_
_entity.id
_entity.type
_entity.pdbx_description
1 polymer ?
#
loop_
_entity_poly.entity_id
_entity_poly.type
_entity_poly.pdbx_seq_one_letter_code
_entity_poly.pdbx_strand_id
1 'polypeptide(L)'
;MRAEAGMAQKEKSEMQRLAMERLTQIERAERRIESLGREKDNLEAELQRVRDSEKDALTRAVKLEGKVQQREKDLEALLDKDKTHRRNSAQILEQLLETEREAHAQANNRAEALSLQLQSAQAKIDSLHQELTKFRLNETAFDGKLNTVSHGKRMRVDDDFGDDMDVSPRIAKVTKRTRSTSSPLKYTQPEDGGSIFEGAEENLSQRSEEDYRKFTVQKLKQELTKHNYGDQLLRLKNPNKKDIIALYEKCVLQKS
;
A
#
# COMPACT_ATOMS: atom_id res chain seq x y z
N MET A 1 49.24 -95.23 -51.09
CA MET A 1 48.19 -94.65 -51.96
C MET A 1 46.78 -94.61 -51.36
N ARG A 2 46.08 -95.73 -51.05
CA ARG A 2 44.67 -95.66 -50.60
C ARG A 2 44.47 -95.04 -49.20
N ALA A 3 45.37 -95.33 -48.25
CA ALA A 3 45.35 -94.73 -46.90
C ALA A 3 45.67 -93.22 -46.92
N GLU A 4 46.65 -92.80 -47.72
CA GLU A 4 47.00 -91.39 -47.91
C GLU A 4 45.87 -90.60 -48.57
N ALA A 5 45.18 -91.18 -49.56
CA ALA A 5 43.99 -90.57 -50.16
C ALA A 5 42.84 -90.37 -49.15
N GLY A 6 42.69 -91.30 -48.20
CA GLY A 6 41.72 -91.18 -47.10
C GLY A 6 42.06 -90.07 -46.10
N MET A 7 43.35 -89.93 -45.75
CA MET A 7 43.82 -88.84 -44.87
C MET A 7 43.67 -87.47 -45.55
N ALA A 8 44.07 -87.35 -46.82
CA ALA A 8 43.94 -86.11 -47.57
C ALA A 8 42.46 -85.64 -47.70
N GLN A 9 41.53 -86.58 -47.87
CA GLN A 9 40.09 -86.26 -47.92
C GLN A 9 39.55 -85.77 -46.57
N LYS A 10 40.05 -86.31 -45.45
CA LYS A 10 39.68 -85.88 -44.10
C LYS A 10 40.26 -84.50 -43.76
N GLU A 11 41.51 -84.26 -44.09
CA GLU A 11 42.13 -82.93 -43.93
C GLU A 11 41.40 -81.88 -44.77
N LYS A 12 40.98 -82.23 -45.99
CA LYS A 12 40.17 -81.36 -46.84
C LYS A 12 38.81 -81.03 -46.20
N SER A 13 38.11 -82.00 -45.62
CA SER A 13 36.81 -81.75 -44.98
C SER A 13 36.95 -80.94 -43.68
N GLU A 14 38.00 -81.18 -42.89
CA GLU A 14 38.32 -80.38 -41.70
C GLU A 14 38.69 -78.95 -42.06
N MET A 15 39.48 -78.75 -43.12
CA MET A 15 39.82 -77.42 -43.64
C MET A 15 38.58 -76.66 -44.13
N GLN A 16 37.66 -77.35 -44.81
CA GLN A 16 36.38 -76.77 -45.22
C GLN A 16 35.53 -76.37 -43.99
N ARG A 17 35.45 -77.22 -42.97
CA ARG A 17 34.72 -76.91 -41.72
C ARG A 17 35.30 -75.67 -41.03
N LEU A 18 36.62 -75.59 -40.91
CA LEU A 18 37.30 -74.44 -40.31
C LEU A 18 37.11 -73.16 -41.12
N ALA A 19 37.14 -73.25 -42.46
CA ALA A 19 36.87 -72.10 -43.33
C ALA A 19 35.44 -71.57 -43.14
N MET A 20 34.45 -72.46 -43.06
CA MET A 20 33.06 -72.08 -42.78
C MET A 20 32.91 -71.45 -41.40
N GLU A 21 33.54 -72.03 -40.37
CA GLU A 21 33.50 -71.48 -39.01
C GLU A 21 34.07 -70.06 -38.95
N ARG A 22 35.23 -69.83 -39.59
CA ARG A 22 35.84 -68.50 -39.72
C ARG A 22 34.91 -67.52 -40.44
N LEU A 23 34.26 -67.94 -41.51
CA LEU A 23 33.32 -67.09 -42.24
C LEU A 23 32.14 -66.66 -41.36
N THR A 24 31.54 -67.58 -40.59
CA THR A 24 30.47 -67.21 -39.65
C THR A 24 30.93 -66.27 -38.54
N GLN A 25 32.19 -66.38 -38.10
CA GLN A 25 32.77 -65.47 -37.10
C GLN A 25 32.97 -64.08 -37.69
N ILE A 26 33.46 -63.99 -38.94
CA ILE A 26 33.61 -62.73 -39.67
C ILE A 26 32.24 -62.05 -39.84
N GLU A 27 31.23 -62.75 -40.33
CA GLU A 27 29.88 -62.19 -40.51
C GLU A 27 29.23 -61.70 -39.19
N ARG A 28 29.54 -62.36 -38.06
CA ARG A 28 29.08 -61.89 -36.74
C ARG A 28 29.83 -60.62 -36.31
N ALA A 29 31.14 -60.57 -36.54
CA ALA A 29 31.96 -59.41 -36.23
C ALA A 29 31.55 -58.21 -37.09
N GLU A 30 31.32 -58.39 -38.38
CA GLU A 30 30.84 -57.35 -39.31
C GLU A 30 29.50 -56.76 -38.85
N ARG A 31 28.51 -57.61 -38.54
CA ARG A 31 27.23 -57.15 -37.98
C ARG A 31 27.40 -56.38 -36.67
N ARG A 32 28.36 -56.78 -35.82
CA ARG A 32 28.66 -56.06 -34.57
C ARG A 32 29.28 -54.68 -34.86
N ILE A 33 30.20 -54.60 -35.82
CA ILE A 33 30.83 -53.34 -36.25
C ILE A 33 29.76 -52.40 -36.81
N GLU A 34 28.85 -52.89 -37.65
CA GLU A 34 27.73 -52.09 -38.17
C GLU A 34 26.81 -51.56 -37.06
N SER A 35 26.44 -52.41 -36.10
CA SER A 35 25.63 -51.99 -34.94
C SER A 35 26.31 -50.89 -34.14
N LEU A 36 27.62 -51.06 -33.85
CA LEU A 36 28.39 -50.07 -33.12
C LEU A 36 28.57 -48.78 -33.93
N GLY A 37 28.68 -48.86 -35.26
CA GLY A 37 28.69 -47.70 -36.14
C GLY A 37 27.41 -46.88 -36.03
N ARG A 38 26.24 -47.52 -36.09
CA ARG A 38 24.95 -46.84 -35.90
C ARG A 38 24.81 -46.23 -34.51
N GLU A 39 25.24 -46.95 -33.47
CA GLU A 39 25.23 -46.42 -32.09
C GLU A 39 26.13 -45.19 -31.96
N LYS A 40 27.32 -45.22 -32.56
CA LYS A 40 28.24 -44.08 -32.59
C LYS A 40 27.61 -42.88 -33.30
N ASP A 41 27.04 -43.07 -34.49
CA ASP A 41 26.41 -41.99 -35.25
C ASP A 41 25.23 -41.37 -34.49
N ASN A 42 24.43 -42.21 -33.82
CA ASN A 42 23.34 -41.74 -32.95
C ASN A 42 23.87 -40.89 -31.79
N LEU A 43 24.89 -41.37 -31.08
CA LEU A 43 25.50 -40.64 -29.96
C LEU A 43 26.13 -39.31 -30.42
N GLU A 44 26.75 -39.29 -31.60
CA GLU A 44 27.29 -38.05 -32.18
C GLU A 44 26.18 -37.04 -32.49
N ALA A 45 25.05 -37.48 -33.04
CA ALA A 45 23.88 -36.61 -33.28
C ALA A 45 23.29 -36.06 -31.97
N GLU A 46 23.20 -36.89 -30.93
CA GLU A 46 22.70 -36.46 -29.62
C GLU A 46 23.65 -35.46 -28.96
N LEU A 47 24.96 -35.70 -29.01
CA LEU A 47 25.97 -34.77 -28.51
C LEU A 47 25.87 -33.42 -29.21
N GLN A 48 25.67 -33.42 -30.54
CA GLN A 48 25.52 -32.18 -31.28
C GLN A 48 24.26 -31.41 -30.88
N ARG A 49 23.12 -32.12 -30.76
CA ARG A 49 21.85 -31.54 -30.28
C ARG A 49 22.00 -30.91 -28.90
N VAL A 50 22.66 -31.59 -27.97
CA VAL A 50 22.90 -31.07 -26.61
C VAL A 50 23.78 -29.83 -26.66
N ARG A 51 24.88 -29.85 -27.41
CA ARG A 51 25.78 -28.68 -27.55
C ARG A 51 25.08 -27.46 -28.12
N ASP A 52 24.20 -27.64 -29.10
CA ASP A 52 23.49 -26.51 -29.69
C ASP A 52 22.44 -25.96 -28.71
N SER A 53 21.74 -26.84 -27.98
CA SER A 53 20.84 -26.41 -26.91
C SER A 53 21.56 -25.69 -25.75
N GLU A 54 22.78 -26.11 -25.42
CA GLU A 54 23.63 -25.48 -24.41
C GLU A 54 24.03 -24.07 -24.83
N LYS A 55 24.49 -23.88 -26.08
CA LYS A 55 24.83 -22.55 -26.63
C LYS A 55 23.62 -21.61 -26.63
N ASP A 56 22.46 -22.11 -27.01
CA ASP A 56 21.21 -21.33 -26.98
C ASP A 56 20.84 -20.94 -25.55
N ALA A 57 20.94 -21.88 -24.60
CA ALA A 57 20.68 -21.63 -23.19
C ALA A 57 21.63 -20.58 -22.61
N LEU A 58 22.94 -20.68 -22.90
CA LEU A 58 23.94 -19.70 -22.48
C LEU A 58 23.65 -18.31 -23.04
N THR A 59 23.33 -18.23 -24.34
CA THR A 59 22.99 -16.94 -24.98
C THR A 59 21.76 -16.31 -24.35
N ARG A 60 20.73 -17.12 -24.03
CA ARG A 60 19.54 -16.66 -23.32
C ARG A 60 19.86 -16.22 -21.90
N ALA A 61 20.70 -16.96 -21.17
CA ALA A 61 21.11 -16.62 -19.82
C ALA A 61 21.80 -15.26 -19.77
N VAL A 62 22.81 -15.04 -20.63
CA VAL A 62 23.53 -13.75 -20.75
C VAL A 62 22.56 -12.60 -21.04
N LYS A 63 21.60 -12.80 -21.94
CA LYS A 63 20.59 -11.77 -22.26
C LYS A 63 19.69 -11.45 -21.07
N LEU A 64 19.30 -12.46 -20.28
CA LEU A 64 18.46 -12.26 -19.10
C LEU A 64 19.25 -11.59 -17.96
N GLU A 65 20.49 -12.02 -17.72
CA GLU A 65 21.39 -11.38 -16.75
C GLU A 65 21.58 -9.90 -17.05
N GLY A 66 21.82 -9.53 -18.32
CA GLY A 66 21.93 -8.13 -18.72
C GLY A 66 20.65 -7.32 -18.45
N LYS A 67 19.47 -7.92 -18.66
CA LYS A 67 18.18 -7.27 -18.33
C LYS A 67 17.99 -7.11 -16.82
N VAL A 68 18.38 -8.12 -16.03
CA VAL A 68 18.30 -8.06 -14.56
C VAL A 68 19.21 -6.95 -14.04
N GLN A 69 20.47 -6.91 -14.49
CA GLN A 69 21.41 -5.85 -14.12
C GLN A 69 20.90 -4.45 -14.47
N GLN A 70 20.26 -4.29 -15.64
CA GLN A 70 19.67 -3.00 -16.00
C GLN A 70 18.51 -2.62 -15.09
N ARG A 71 17.61 -3.57 -14.78
CA ARG A 71 16.49 -3.33 -13.85
C ARG A 71 16.97 -2.99 -12.45
N GLU A 72 18.03 -3.63 -11.97
CA GLU A 72 18.64 -3.31 -10.68
C GLU A 72 19.19 -1.88 -10.66
N LYS A 73 19.89 -1.45 -11.71
CA LYS A 73 20.34 -0.06 -11.85
C LYS A 73 19.19 0.94 -11.87
N ASP A 74 18.11 0.63 -12.60
CA ASP A 74 16.94 1.49 -12.70
C ASP A 74 16.21 1.60 -11.34
N LEU A 75 16.10 0.49 -10.60
CA LEU A 75 15.53 0.46 -9.26
C LEU A 75 16.36 1.28 -8.27
N GLU A 76 17.69 1.14 -8.29
CA GLU A 76 18.57 1.94 -7.42
C GLU A 76 18.41 3.43 -7.71
N ALA A 77 18.38 3.82 -8.99
CA ALA A 77 18.16 5.21 -9.38
C ALA A 77 16.80 5.75 -8.93
N LEU A 78 15.74 4.95 -8.97
CA LEU A 78 14.42 5.32 -8.46
C LEU A 78 14.42 5.45 -6.92
N LEU A 79 15.07 4.53 -6.22
CA LEU A 79 15.20 4.58 -4.76
C LEU A 79 15.97 5.82 -4.31
N ASP A 80 17.05 6.19 -5.01
CA ASP A 80 17.80 7.40 -4.68
C ASP A 80 17.01 8.67 -4.95
N LYS A 81 16.28 8.74 -6.07
CA LYS A 81 15.34 9.84 -6.33
C LYS A 81 14.29 9.94 -5.22
N ASP A 82 13.65 8.84 -4.85
CA ASP A 82 12.65 8.83 -3.78
C ASP A 82 13.23 9.27 -2.43
N LYS A 83 14.41 8.76 -2.05
CA LYS A 83 15.12 9.22 -0.84
C LYS A 83 15.40 10.73 -0.89
N THR A 84 15.84 11.27 -2.03
CA THR A 84 16.07 12.72 -2.16
C THR A 84 14.79 13.54 -2.08
N HIS A 85 13.71 13.10 -2.74
CA HIS A 85 12.40 13.74 -2.62
C HIS A 85 11.88 13.73 -1.18
N ARG A 86 11.97 12.59 -0.48
CA ARG A 86 11.58 12.50 0.94
C ARG A 86 12.39 13.45 1.83
N ARG A 87 13.71 13.55 1.62
CA ARG A 87 14.56 14.51 2.35
C ARG A 87 14.15 15.96 2.07
N ASN A 88 13.97 16.32 0.79
CA ASN A 88 13.58 17.68 0.41
C ASN A 88 12.21 18.06 0.98
N SER A 89 11.23 17.16 0.90
CA SER A 89 9.90 17.37 1.48
C SER A 89 9.95 17.52 3.00
N ALA A 90 10.75 16.69 3.69
CA ALA A 90 10.93 16.81 5.13
C ALA A 90 11.56 18.16 5.52
N GLN A 91 12.58 18.61 4.78
CA GLN A 91 13.20 19.93 4.99
C GLN A 91 12.22 21.08 4.79
N ILE A 92 11.37 21.03 3.75
CA ILE A 92 10.37 22.07 3.50
C ILE A 92 9.34 22.10 4.63
N LEU A 93 8.87 20.93 5.10
CA LEU A 93 7.92 20.85 6.21
C LEU A 93 8.52 21.36 7.52
N GLU A 94 9.79 21.07 7.78
CA GLU A 94 10.51 21.57 8.95
C GLU A 94 10.67 23.10 8.91
N GLN A 95 11.02 23.66 7.75
CA GLN A 95 11.08 25.12 7.56
C GLN A 95 9.72 25.79 7.78
N LEU A 96 8.65 25.21 7.21
CA LEU A 96 7.29 25.73 7.41
C LEU A 96 6.88 25.69 8.88
N LEU A 97 7.18 24.59 9.58
CA LEU A 97 6.91 24.45 11.00
C LEU A 97 7.67 25.49 11.82
N GLU A 98 8.93 25.75 11.51
CA GLU A 98 9.73 26.77 12.20
C GLU A 98 9.14 28.17 11.98
N THR A 99 8.79 28.51 10.73
CA THR A 99 8.16 29.82 10.43
C THR A 99 6.80 30.00 11.11
N GLU A 100 6.04 28.92 11.26
CA GLU A 100 4.75 28.95 11.97
C GLU A 100 4.95 29.18 13.47
N ARG A 101 5.91 28.48 14.08
CA ARG A 101 6.30 28.68 15.49
C ARG A 101 6.79 30.11 15.74
N GLU A 102 7.61 30.66 14.85
CA GLU A 102 8.06 32.05 14.93
C GLU A 102 6.89 33.03 14.86
N ALA A 103 5.97 32.84 13.90
CA ALA A 103 4.78 33.68 13.77
C ALA A 103 3.88 33.60 15.01
N HIS A 104 3.71 32.40 15.59
CA HIS A 104 2.97 32.20 16.83
C HIS A 104 3.64 32.89 18.02
N ALA A 105 4.96 32.77 18.17
CA ALA A 105 5.71 33.47 19.21
C ALA A 105 5.54 34.99 19.09
N GLN A 106 5.61 35.53 17.88
CA GLN A 106 5.37 36.95 17.64
C GLN A 106 3.93 37.37 17.98
N ALA A 107 2.93 36.58 17.61
CA ALA A 107 1.54 36.86 17.95
C ALA A 107 1.31 36.83 19.47
N ASN A 108 1.92 35.86 20.17
CA ASN A 108 1.86 35.78 21.63
C ASN A 108 2.53 37.00 22.28
N ASN A 109 3.72 37.38 21.84
CA ASN A 109 4.42 38.58 22.33
C ASN A 109 3.57 39.86 22.14
N ARG A 110 2.87 39.99 21.00
CA ARG A 110 1.95 41.11 20.74
C ARG A 110 0.74 41.07 21.69
N ALA A 111 0.16 39.90 21.92
CA ALA A 111 -0.97 39.74 22.83
C ALA A 111 -0.58 40.07 24.29
N GLU A 112 0.60 39.63 24.74
CA GLU A 112 1.15 39.97 26.06
C GLU A 112 1.38 41.48 26.20
N ALA A 113 1.97 42.14 25.18
CA ALA A 113 2.17 43.58 25.19
C ALA A 113 0.84 44.35 25.31
N LEU A 114 -0.20 43.95 24.55
CA LEU A 114 -1.53 44.53 24.65
C LEU A 114 -2.19 44.26 26.00
N SER A 115 -1.98 43.08 26.58
CA SER A 115 -2.51 42.72 27.90
C SER A 115 -1.92 43.60 29.00
N LEU A 116 -0.61 43.86 28.95
CA LEU A 116 0.06 44.80 29.86
C LEU A 116 -0.47 46.24 29.69
N GLN A 117 -0.71 46.67 28.45
CA GLN A 117 -1.31 47.99 28.19
C GLN A 117 -2.73 48.10 28.75
N LEU A 118 -3.57 47.07 28.55
CA LEU A 118 -4.93 47.02 29.10
C LEU A 118 -4.92 47.04 30.63
N GLN A 119 -4.02 46.28 31.27
CA GLN A 119 -3.87 46.29 32.72
C GLN A 119 -3.46 47.67 33.23
N SER A 120 -2.53 48.35 32.55
CA SER A 120 -2.13 49.73 32.89
C SER A 120 -3.28 50.72 32.71
N ALA A 121 -4.05 50.61 31.63
CA ALA A 121 -5.22 51.46 31.40
C ALA A 121 -6.32 51.22 32.44
N GLN A 122 -6.58 49.97 32.81
CA GLN A 122 -7.53 49.61 33.86
C GLN A 122 -7.11 50.20 35.21
N ALA A 123 -5.83 50.08 35.58
CA ALA A 123 -5.31 50.68 36.81
C ALA A 123 -5.49 52.21 36.85
N LYS A 124 -5.34 52.90 35.70
CA LYS A 124 -5.62 54.34 35.60
C LYS A 124 -7.10 54.66 35.78
N ILE A 125 -8.00 53.88 35.16
CA ILE A 125 -9.45 54.03 35.32
C ILE A 125 -9.83 53.85 36.79
N ASP A 126 -9.29 52.82 37.45
CA ASP A 126 -9.56 52.55 38.86
C ASP A 126 -9.06 53.70 39.75
N SER A 127 -7.89 54.29 39.45
CA SER A 127 -7.39 55.49 40.14
C SER A 127 -8.32 56.68 39.98
N LEU A 128 -8.78 56.97 38.75
CA LEU A 128 -9.72 58.07 38.48
C LEU A 128 -11.07 57.84 39.17
N HIS A 129 -11.58 56.60 39.20
CA HIS A 129 -12.79 56.27 39.95
C HIS A 129 -12.61 56.51 41.45
N GLN A 130 -11.45 56.16 42.02
CA GLN A 130 -11.14 56.46 43.42
C GLN A 130 -11.11 57.98 43.68
N GLU A 131 -10.49 58.78 42.80
CA GLU A 131 -10.47 60.24 42.91
C GLU A 131 -11.86 60.86 42.82
N LEU A 132 -12.68 60.43 41.85
CA LEU A 132 -14.04 60.91 41.68
C LEU A 132 -14.92 60.56 42.89
N THR A 133 -14.72 59.38 43.48
CA THR A 133 -15.40 58.99 44.73
C THR A 133 -14.96 59.88 45.90
N LYS A 134 -13.66 60.17 46.03
CA LYS A 134 -13.14 61.12 47.04
C LYS A 134 -13.73 62.51 46.85
N PHE A 135 -13.81 63.00 45.61
CA PHE A 135 -14.40 64.31 45.31
C PHE A 135 -15.88 64.36 45.70
N ARG A 136 -16.66 63.33 45.32
CA ARG A 136 -18.07 63.21 45.73
C ARG A 136 -18.24 63.19 47.25
N LEU A 137 -17.43 62.42 47.97
CA LEU A 137 -17.48 62.38 49.44
C LEU A 137 -17.14 63.74 50.05
N ASN A 138 -16.13 64.43 49.53
CA ASN A 138 -15.78 65.78 49.96
C ASN A 138 -16.90 66.79 49.67
N GLU A 139 -17.50 66.75 48.48
CA GLU A 139 -18.64 67.59 48.10
C GLU A 139 -19.84 67.35 49.02
N THR A 140 -20.20 66.09 49.28
CA THR A 140 -21.27 65.73 50.23
C THR A 140 -20.97 66.24 51.65
N ALA A 141 -19.71 66.21 52.07
CA ALA A 141 -19.29 66.76 53.37
C ALA A 141 -19.36 68.30 53.43
N PHE A 142 -19.15 69.00 52.30
CA PHE A 142 -19.34 70.46 52.20
C PHE A 142 -20.83 70.83 52.09
N ASP A 143 -21.61 70.09 51.32
CA ASP A 143 -23.05 70.29 51.15
C ASP A 143 -23.81 69.99 52.45
N GLY A 144 -23.40 68.97 53.20
CA GLY A 144 -23.89 68.72 54.57
C GLY A 144 -23.65 69.92 55.50
N LYS A 145 -22.50 70.60 55.38
CA LYS A 145 -22.23 71.82 56.17
C LYS A 145 -23.08 73.01 55.71
N LEU A 146 -23.32 73.17 54.41
CA LEU A 146 -24.20 74.20 53.85
C LEU A 146 -25.68 73.97 54.23
N ASN A 147 -26.16 72.73 54.17
CA ASN A 147 -27.53 72.36 54.51
C ASN A 147 -27.78 72.34 56.03
N THR A 148 -26.75 72.16 56.88
CA THR A 148 -26.89 72.41 58.33
C THR A 148 -27.03 73.89 58.69
N VAL A 149 -26.72 74.81 57.78
CA VAL A 149 -26.94 76.26 57.94
C VAL A 149 -28.29 76.69 57.35
N SER A 150 -28.91 75.85 56.52
CA SER A 150 -30.12 76.17 55.77
C SER A 150 -31.08 74.99 55.71
N HIS A 151 -31.78 74.66 56.80
CA HIS A 151 -33.14 74.09 56.70
C HIS A 151 -33.91 74.17 58.02
N GLY A 152 -34.65 75.29 58.16
CA GLY A 152 -35.84 75.36 58.99
C GLY A 152 -37.07 74.83 58.23
N LYS A 153 -37.70 73.80 58.80
CA LYS A 153 -39.14 73.41 58.78
C LYS A 153 -40.01 73.68 57.51
N ARG A 154 -40.66 72.63 56.98
CA ARG A 154 -42.10 72.29 57.19
C ARG A 154 -42.66 71.16 56.29
N MET A 155 -43.64 70.44 56.87
CA MET A 155 -44.79 69.65 56.35
C MET A 155 -44.53 68.46 55.39
N ARG A 156 -44.89 67.20 55.73
CA ARG A 156 -46.22 66.52 55.87
C ARG A 156 -46.91 66.17 54.53
N VAL A 157 -47.13 64.85 54.33
CA VAL A 157 -48.37 64.18 53.82
C VAL A 157 -48.55 64.29 52.27
N ASP A 158 -48.84 63.27 51.44
CA ASP A 158 -49.56 61.97 51.57
C ASP A 158 -49.27 61.01 50.36
N ASP A 159 -49.79 59.78 50.46
CA ASP A 159 -50.20 58.79 49.41
C ASP A 159 -49.14 58.12 48.52
N ASP A 160 -48.89 56.82 48.68
CA ASP A 160 -49.63 55.63 48.14
C ASP A 160 -49.22 55.30 46.69
N PHE A 161 -49.41 54.03 46.31
CA PHE A 161 -49.14 53.35 45.04
C PHE A 161 -47.85 52.51 44.98
N GLY A 162 -48.07 51.20 44.98
CA GLY A 162 -47.07 50.17 44.75
C GLY A 162 -46.58 50.08 43.30
N ASP A 163 -45.58 49.26 43.06
CA ASP A 163 -45.76 47.90 42.56
C ASP A 163 -44.37 47.27 42.48
N ASP A 164 -44.18 46.15 43.19
CA ASP A 164 -43.01 45.29 43.04
C ASP A 164 -43.20 44.48 41.75
N MET A 165 -42.83 45.09 40.63
CA MET A 165 -42.85 44.45 39.31
C MET A 165 -41.52 43.74 39.04
N ASP A 166 -41.36 42.57 39.65
CA ASP A 166 -40.41 41.55 39.19
C ASP A 166 -40.87 41.01 37.83
N VAL A 167 -40.22 41.50 36.78
CA VAL A 167 -40.45 41.06 35.40
C VAL A 167 -39.87 39.66 35.22
N SER A 168 -40.77 38.67 35.29
CA SER A 168 -40.54 37.35 34.70
C SER A 168 -40.32 37.47 33.18
N PRO A 169 -39.57 36.54 32.56
CA PRO A 169 -40.32 35.62 31.73
C PRO A 169 -39.94 34.17 31.97
N ARG A 170 -40.94 33.45 32.48
CA ARG A 170 -41.18 32.02 32.25
C ARG A 170 -40.99 31.69 30.77
N ILE A 171 -39.92 30.98 30.43
CA ILE A 171 -39.90 30.17 29.21
C ILE A 171 -40.57 28.84 29.54
N ALA A 172 -41.56 28.54 28.71
CA ALA A 172 -42.48 27.43 28.79
C ALA A 172 -41.77 26.07 28.90
N LYS A 173 -42.29 25.27 29.83
CA LYS A 173 -41.98 23.86 30.04
C LYS A 173 -42.71 23.05 28.95
N VAL A 174 -42.00 22.59 27.92
CA VAL A 174 -42.49 21.55 27.00
C VAL A 174 -41.38 20.52 26.75
N THR A 175 -41.55 19.38 27.43
CA THR A 175 -41.31 18.00 26.96
C THR A 175 -40.32 17.76 25.82
N LYS A 176 -39.27 16.96 26.10
CA LYS A 176 -39.08 15.62 25.49
C LYS A 176 -37.89 14.87 26.10
N ARG A 177 -38.14 13.60 26.40
CA ARG A 177 -37.22 12.59 26.93
C ARG A 177 -36.05 12.36 25.95
N THR A 178 -34.82 12.32 26.46
CA THR A 178 -33.76 11.48 25.86
C THR A 178 -32.95 10.83 26.97
N ARG A 179 -32.72 9.54 26.76
CA ARG A 179 -32.16 8.54 27.65
C ARG A 179 -30.68 8.41 27.34
N SER A 180 -29.82 8.60 28.33
CA SER A 180 -28.42 8.18 28.29
C SER A 180 -28.32 6.66 28.28
N THR A 181 -27.52 6.09 27.38
CA THR A 181 -26.80 4.84 27.62
C THR A 181 -25.44 4.91 26.94
N SER A 182 -24.41 5.11 27.75
CA SER A 182 -23.03 4.83 27.46
C SER A 182 -22.81 3.31 27.34
N SER A 183 -22.19 2.84 26.26
CA SER A 183 -21.29 1.69 26.29
C SER A 183 -20.39 1.64 25.04
N PRO A 184 -19.09 1.32 25.17
CA PRO A 184 -18.20 1.12 24.02
C PRO A 184 -18.37 -0.29 23.45
N LEU A 185 -18.56 -0.40 22.12
CA LEU A 185 -18.54 -1.67 21.41
C LEU A 185 -17.11 -2.24 21.39
N LYS A 186 -16.95 -3.45 21.94
CA LYS A 186 -15.77 -4.29 21.79
C LYS A 186 -15.64 -4.75 20.33
N TYR A 187 -14.52 -4.42 19.70
CA TYR A 187 -14.13 -4.98 18.41
C TYR A 187 -13.55 -6.38 18.65
N THR A 188 -14.23 -7.41 18.15
CA THR A 188 -13.75 -8.79 18.16
C THR A 188 -12.80 -9.02 16.98
N GLN A 189 -11.55 -9.30 17.30
CA GLN A 189 -10.57 -9.97 16.45
C GLN A 189 -11.01 -11.42 16.18
N PRO A 190 -10.64 -12.01 15.04
CA PRO A 190 -10.16 -13.38 15.11
C PRO A 190 -8.82 -13.53 14.39
N GLU A 191 -7.83 -13.98 15.14
CA GLU A 191 -6.64 -14.64 14.61
C GLU A 191 -6.92 -16.14 14.44
N ASP A 192 -6.52 -16.62 13.27
CA ASP A 192 -5.79 -17.86 13.01
C ASP A 192 -6.40 -19.24 13.33
N GLY A 193 -6.31 -20.15 12.36
CA GLY A 193 -6.79 -21.53 12.50
C GLY A 193 -6.90 -22.34 11.20
N GLY A 194 -5.80 -22.51 10.48
CA GLY A 194 -5.40 -23.78 9.84
C GLY A 194 -6.32 -24.44 8.79
N SER A 195 -5.87 -24.45 7.53
CA SER A 195 -6.13 -25.58 6.63
C SER A 195 -4.95 -25.76 5.67
N ILE A 196 -4.24 -26.86 5.88
CA ILE A 196 -3.19 -27.41 5.02
C ILE A 196 -3.87 -27.88 3.73
N PHE A 197 -3.52 -27.27 2.60
CA PHE A 197 -3.67 -27.91 1.30
C PHE A 197 -2.33 -27.87 0.58
N GLU A 198 -1.60 -28.98 0.74
CA GLU A 198 -0.45 -29.34 -0.06
C GLU A 198 -0.93 -29.57 -1.51
N GLY A 199 -0.40 -28.80 -2.44
CA GLY A 199 -0.83 -28.83 -3.84
C GLY A 199 0.20 -28.17 -4.74
N ALA A 200 1.32 -28.88 -4.90
CA ALA A 200 2.35 -28.81 -5.94
C ALA A 200 2.38 -27.56 -6.85
N GLU A 201 3.53 -26.90 -6.81
CA GLU A 201 3.99 -26.00 -7.86
C GLU A 201 4.05 -26.72 -9.21
N GLU A 202 3.24 -26.26 -10.17
CA GLU A 202 3.48 -26.50 -11.59
C GLU A 202 3.31 -25.19 -12.36
N ASN A 203 4.42 -24.74 -12.95
CA ASN A 203 4.54 -23.99 -14.20
C ASN A 203 3.25 -23.32 -14.74
N LEU A 204 3.08 -22.02 -14.49
CA LEU A 204 1.99 -21.22 -15.06
C LEU A 204 2.48 -20.14 -16.04
N SER A 205 3.54 -20.39 -16.81
CA SER A 205 3.86 -19.55 -17.98
C SER A 205 3.12 -19.97 -19.25
N GLN A 206 2.24 -20.98 -19.20
CA GLN A 206 1.53 -21.48 -20.39
C GLN A 206 0.14 -22.06 -20.07
N ARG A 207 -0.79 -21.18 -19.68
CA ARG A 207 -2.26 -21.37 -19.72
C ARG A 207 -2.86 -19.96 -19.48
N SER A 208 -3.63 -19.33 -20.35
CA SER A 208 -4.41 -19.91 -21.43
C SER A 208 -5.12 -18.85 -22.28
N GLU A 209 -5.21 -19.11 -23.58
CA GLU A 209 -6.32 -18.68 -24.43
C GLU A 209 -7.60 -19.49 -24.09
N GLU A 210 -7.82 -19.86 -22.83
CA GLU A 210 -9.04 -20.55 -22.40
C GLU A 210 -10.09 -19.49 -22.11
N ASP A 211 -10.99 -19.30 -23.07
CA ASP A 211 -12.37 -18.82 -22.93
C ASP A 211 -12.68 -18.00 -21.66
N TYR A 212 -12.02 -16.87 -21.47
CA TYR A 212 -12.31 -15.89 -20.42
C TYR A 212 -13.80 -15.44 -20.45
N ARG A 213 -14.50 -15.64 -21.58
CA ARG A 213 -15.94 -15.45 -21.73
C ARG A 213 -16.78 -16.42 -20.88
N LYS A 214 -16.26 -17.61 -20.57
CA LYS A 214 -16.89 -18.61 -19.71
C LYS A 214 -16.68 -18.34 -18.22
N PHE A 215 -15.75 -17.45 -17.86
CA PHE A 215 -15.51 -17.12 -16.45
C PHE A 215 -16.75 -16.49 -15.79
N THR A 216 -16.91 -16.79 -14.50
CA THR A 216 -17.88 -16.11 -13.65
C THR A 216 -17.42 -14.68 -13.41
N VAL A 217 -18.35 -13.79 -13.07
CA VAL A 217 -18.03 -12.39 -12.74
C VAL A 217 -17.00 -12.31 -11.61
N GLN A 218 -17.11 -13.18 -10.61
CA GLN A 218 -16.17 -13.23 -9.49
C GLN A 218 -14.74 -13.59 -9.94
N LYS A 219 -14.60 -14.60 -10.82
CA LYS A 219 -13.29 -15.02 -11.34
C LYS A 219 -12.66 -13.92 -12.20
N LEU A 220 -13.45 -13.22 -13.01
CA LEU A 220 -12.96 -12.07 -13.79
C LEU A 220 -12.51 -10.90 -12.91
N LYS A 221 -13.24 -10.60 -11.83
CA LYS A 221 -12.84 -9.56 -10.87
C LYS A 221 -11.54 -9.92 -10.16
N GLN A 222 -11.39 -11.17 -9.72
CA GLN A 222 -10.17 -11.65 -9.09
C GLN A 222 -8.98 -11.56 -10.04
N GLU A 223 -9.15 -11.96 -11.30
CA GLU A 223 -8.08 -11.89 -12.29
C GLU A 223 -7.69 -10.43 -12.59
N LEU A 224 -8.66 -9.52 -12.76
CA LEU A 224 -8.39 -8.09 -12.91
C LEU A 224 -7.64 -7.49 -11.71
N THR A 225 -8.00 -7.86 -10.49
CA THR A 225 -7.28 -7.42 -9.29
C THR A 225 -5.87 -8.00 -9.23
N LYS A 226 -5.68 -9.28 -9.61
CA LYS A 226 -4.38 -9.93 -9.69
C LYS A 226 -3.43 -9.26 -10.69
N HIS A 227 -3.95 -8.76 -11.81
CA HIS A 227 -3.20 -7.99 -12.81
C HIS A 227 -3.10 -6.49 -12.50
N ASN A 228 -3.38 -6.07 -11.26
CA ASN A 228 -3.33 -4.66 -10.80
C ASN A 228 -4.31 -3.70 -11.51
N TYR A 229 -5.42 -4.22 -12.03
CA TYR A 229 -6.50 -3.42 -12.63
C TYR A 229 -7.71 -3.23 -11.71
N GLY A 230 -7.54 -3.45 -10.40
CA GLY A 230 -8.60 -3.27 -9.39
C GLY A 230 -9.20 -1.86 -9.37
N ASP A 231 -8.36 -0.83 -9.55
CA ASP A 231 -8.81 0.57 -9.60
C ASP A 231 -9.72 0.85 -10.80
N GLN A 232 -9.44 0.23 -11.95
CA GLN A 232 -10.26 0.38 -13.15
C GLN A 232 -11.60 -0.34 -13.00
N LEU A 233 -11.62 -1.47 -12.30
CA LEU A 233 -12.84 -2.18 -11.94
C LEU A 233 -13.70 -1.36 -10.96
N LEU A 234 -13.10 -0.66 -9.99
CA LEU A 234 -13.80 0.22 -9.05
C LEU A 234 -14.42 1.45 -9.71
N ARG A 235 -13.83 1.96 -10.80
CA ARG A 235 -14.41 3.06 -11.60
C ARG A 235 -15.71 2.66 -12.29
N LEU A 236 -15.88 1.38 -12.61
CA LEU A 236 -17.12 0.81 -13.10
C LEU A 236 -18.05 0.54 -11.91
N LYS A 237 -18.68 1.59 -11.34
CA LYS A 237 -19.49 1.51 -10.11
C LYS A 237 -20.50 0.33 -10.07
N ASN A 238 -21.07 -0.05 -11.21
CA ASN A 238 -21.95 -1.22 -11.38
C ASN A 238 -21.65 -1.93 -12.71
N PRO A 239 -20.60 -2.77 -12.79
CA PRO A 239 -20.19 -3.36 -14.05
C PRO A 239 -21.00 -4.62 -14.35
N ASN A 240 -21.59 -4.69 -15.55
CA ASN A 240 -22.19 -5.92 -16.05
C ASN A 240 -21.11 -6.89 -16.54
N LYS A 241 -21.45 -8.19 -16.69
CA LYS A 241 -20.50 -9.22 -17.14
C LYS A 241 -19.78 -8.81 -18.45
N LYS A 242 -20.48 -8.12 -19.35
CA LYS A 242 -19.91 -7.59 -20.60
C LYS A 242 -18.84 -6.53 -20.36
N ASP A 243 -19.06 -5.61 -19.43
CA ASP A 243 -18.13 -4.52 -19.12
C ASP A 243 -16.85 -5.05 -18.46
N ILE A 244 -16.99 -6.06 -17.61
CA ILE A 244 -15.85 -6.73 -16.97
C ILE A 244 -15.04 -7.53 -17.99
N ILE A 245 -15.71 -8.20 -18.94
CA ILE A 245 -15.03 -8.89 -20.04
C ILE A 245 -14.30 -7.89 -20.94
N ALA A 246 -14.92 -6.78 -21.31
CA ALA A 246 -14.28 -5.75 -22.14
C ALA A 246 -13.06 -5.12 -21.42
N LEU A 247 -13.17 -4.91 -20.11
CA LEU A 247 -12.04 -4.46 -19.30
C LEU A 247 -10.93 -5.52 -19.26
N TYR A 248 -11.28 -6.80 -19.15
CA TYR A 248 -10.33 -7.91 -19.19
C TYR A 248 -9.62 -8.04 -20.55
N GLU A 249 -10.37 -7.95 -21.65
CA GLU A 249 -9.84 -7.97 -23.01
C GLU A 249 -8.86 -6.81 -23.24
N LYS A 250 -9.21 -5.61 -22.77
CA LYS A 250 -8.40 -4.39 -22.92
C LYS A 250 -7.14 -4.41 -22.04
N CYS A 251 -7.27 -4.78 -20.77
CA CYS A 251 -6.22 -4.61 -19.78
C CYS A 251 -5.32 -5.84 -19.65
N VAL A 252 -5.88 -7.04 -19.70
CA VAL A 252 -5.14 -8.29 -19.47
C VAL A 252 -4.72 -8.95 -20.77
N LEU A 253 -5.60 -8.99 -21.77
CA LEU A 253 -5.30 -9.61 -23.08
C LEU A 253 -4.72 -8.64 -24.11
N GLN A 254 -4.72 -7.33 -23.83
CA GLN A 254 -4.27 -6.27 -24.74
C GLN A 254 -4.88 -6.37 -26.16
N LYS A 255 -6.09 -6.94 -26.26
CA LYS A 255 -6.84 -7.00 -27.51
C LYS A 255 -7.55 -5.67 -27.70
N SER A 256 -7.22 -4.96 -28.79
CA SER A 256 -7.89 -3.71 -29.19
C SER A 256 -9.23 -3.99 -29.85
#